data_AF-A0A6M4FZV9-F1
#
_entry.id   AF-A0A6M4FZV9-F1
#
_cell.length_a   1.000
_cell.length_b   1.000
_cell.length_c   1.000
_cell.angle_alpha   90.00
_cell.angle_beta   90.00
_cell.angle_gamma   90.00
#
_symmetry.space_group_name_H-M   'P 1'
#
loop_
_entity.id
_entity.type
_entity.pdbx_description
1 polymer ?
#
loop_
_entity_poly.entity_id
_entity_poly.type
_entity_poly.pdbx_seq_one_letter_code
_entity_poly.pdbx_strand_id
1 'polypeptide(L)'
;MEAVWILLGAVAVTIIVLWARGKAAGAPEPSSLSNAALDARINSEMKWLQRYDSLPLSHQQGKLKEQHDEKNVYLQKLFMERKQRMELVQTKMRAESEFADRVRVEQDVLAEMADVEPERIISRINELVSEGTPQDEAKRKALSESQARVKERIEERISSL
;
A
#
# COMPACT_ATOMS: atom_id res chain seq x y z
N MET A 1 46.31 -37.58 -12.11
CA MET A 1 46.76 -36.25 -11.62
C MET A 1 46.43 -35.12 -12.61
N GLU A 2 46.38 -35.36 -13.92
CA GLU A 2 46.12 -34.29 -14.91
C GLU A 2 44.71 -33.68 -14.86
N ALA A 3 43.68 -34.48 -14.54
CA ALA A 3 42.32 -33.98 -14.43
C ALA A 3 42.14 -32.90 -13.34
N VAL A 4 42.95 -32.94 -12.28
CA VAL A 4 42.90 -31.96 -11.17
C VAL A 4 43.40 -30.59 -11.63
N TRP A 5 44.43 -30.55 -12.47
CA TRP A 5 44.98 -29.32 -13.02
C TRP A 5 44.03 -28.65 -14.02
N ILE A 6 43.34 -29.45 -14.84
CA ILE A 6 42.31 -28.95 -15.76
C ILE A 6 41.14 -28.33 -14.97
N LEU A 7 40.72 -29.00 -13.89
CA LEU A 7 39.63 -28.51 -13.02
C LEU A 7 40.02 -27.20 -12.30
N LEU A 8 41.24 -27.12 -11.78
CA LEU A 8 41.78 -25.90 -11.17
C LEU A 8 41.87 -24.75 -12.18
N GLY A 9 42.34 -25.03 -13.39
CA GLY A 9 42.40 -24.05 -14.48
C GLY A 9 41.02 -23.52 -14.85
N ALA A 10 40.03 -24.41 -14.99
CA ALA A 10 38.65 -24.03 -15.29
C ALA A 10 38.05 -23.13 -14.21
N VAL A 11 38.24 -23.48 -12.93
CA VAL A 11 37.75 -22.69 -11.79
C VAL A 11 38.38 -21.29 -11.79
N ALA A 12 39.69 -21.19 -11.98
CA ALA A 12 40.40 -19.91 -12.03
C ALA A 12 39.88 -19.01 -13.17
N VAL A 13 39.65 -19.58 -14.36
CA VAL A 13 39.10 -18.85 -15.52
C VAL A 13 37.69 -18.34 -15.22
N THR A 14 36.81 -19.16 -14.63
CA THR A 14 35.47 -18.70 -14.23
C THR A 14 35.51 -17.56 -13.22
N ILE A 15 36.41 -17.59 -12.24
CA ILE A 15 36.56 -16.50 -11.26
C ILE A 15 37.01 -15.21 -11.96
N ILE A 16 37.96 -15.30 -12.89
CA ILE A 16 38.46 -14.15 -13.65
C ILE A 16 37.35 -13.57 -14.55
N VAL A 17 36.57 -14.42 -15.22
CA VAL A 17 35.45 -13.98 -16.08
C VAL A 17 34.37 -13.30 -15.25
N LEU A 18 34.00 -13.86 -14.09
CA LEU A 18 33.04 -13.25 -13.17
C LEU A 18 33.55 -11.91 -12.63
N TRP A 19 34.83 -11.82 -12.29
CA TRP A 19 35.47 -10.57 -11.84
C TRP A 19 35.50 -9.51 -12.94
N ALA A 20 35.84 -9.90 -14.19
CA ALA A 20 35.85 -9.00 -15.34
C ALA A 20 34.45 -8.48 -15.69
N ARG A 21 33.44 -9.36 -15.68
CA ARG A 21 32.03 -8.95 -15.87
C ARG A 21 31.55 -8.01 -14.76
N GLY A 22 31.92 -8.29 -13.52
CA GLY A 22 31.61 -7.44 -12.37
C GLY A 22 32.25 -6.05 -12.45
N LYS A 23 33.45 -5.93 -13.03
CA LYS A 23 34.10 -4.62 -13.25
C LYS A 23 33.44 -3.80 -14.37
N ALA A 24 32.97 -4.46 -15.42
CA ALA A 24 32.40 -3.77 -16.59
C ALA A 24 30.97 -3.24 -16.34
N ALA A 25 30.20 -3.89 -15.46
CA ALA A 25 28.79 -3.53 -15.20
C ALA A 25 28.61 -2.37 -14.20
N GLY A 26 29.67 -1.92 -13.52
CA GLY A 26 29.56 -0.95 -12.44
C GLY A 26 28.83 -1.50 -11.21
N ALA A 27 28.62 -0.64 -10.20
CA ALA A 27 27.82 -1.04 -9.04
C ALA A 27 26.35 -1.21 -9.48
N PRO A 28 25.69 -2.33 -9.13
CA PRO A 28 24.30 -2.55 -9.52
C PRO A 28 23.40 -1.46 -8.93
N GLU A 29 22.42 -1.00 -9.70
CA GLU A 29 21.49 0.02 -9.22
C GLU A 29 20.68 -0.48 -8.01
N PRO A 30 20.51 0.33 -6.94
CA PRO A 30 19.76 -0.07 -5.74
C PRO A 30 18.35 -0.60 -6.03
N SER A 31 17.67 0.01 -7.00
CA SER A 31 16.31 -0.33 -7.46
C SER A 31 16.23 -1.74 -8.04
N SER A 32 17.30 -2.24 -8.66
CA SER A 32 17.36 -3.57 -9.29
C SER A 32 17.58 -4.72 -8.30
N LEU A 33 17.93 -4.41 -7.04
CA LEU A 33 18.28 -5.42 -6.04
C LEU A 33 17.05 -5.92 -5.29
N SER A 34 17.03 -7.21 -4.96
CA SER A 34 16.08 -7.77 -3.99
C SER A 34 16.36 -7.22 -2.58
N ASN A 35 15.39 -7.27 -1.65
CA ASN A 35 15.59 -6.76 -0.29
C ASN A 35 16.78 -7.42 0.43
N ALA A 36 16.95 -8.73 0.27
CA ALA A 36 18.09 -9.47 0.83
C ALA A 36 19.42 -9.07 0.17
N ALA A 37 19.43 -8.85 -1.16
CA ALA A 37 20.63 -8.41 -1.86
C ALA A 37 21.01 -6.96 -1.49
N LEU A 38 20.01 -6.11 -1.25
CA LEU A 38 20.19 -4.74 -0.80
C LEU A 38 20.81 -4.70 0.61
N ASP A 39 20.34 -5.54 1.54
CA ASP A 39 20.94 -5.70 2.86
C ASP A 39 22.37 -6.23 2.82
N ALA A 40 22.59 -7.29 2.04
CA ALA A 40 23.92 -7.85 1.85
C ALA A 40 24.88 -6.79 1.27
N ARG A 41 24.40 -5.95 0.34
CA ARG A 41 25.19 -4.89 -0.26
C ARG A 41 25.53 -3.80 0.76
N ILE A 42 24.55 -3.30 1.52
CA ILE A 42 24.79 -2.32 2.60
C ILE A 42 25.87 -2.83 3.55
N ASN A 43 25.74 -4.07 4.01
CA ASN A 43 26.73 -4.69 4.90
C ASN A 43 28.12 -4.78 4.26
N SER A 44 28.20 -5.17 3.00
CA SER A 44 29.47 -5.29 2.29
C SER A 44 30.18 -3.95 2.10
N GLU A 45 29.43 -2.90 1.77
CA GLU A 45 29.96 -1.55 1.56
C GLU A 45 30.36 -0.91 2.90
N MET A 46 29.56 -1.09 3.97
CA MET A 46 29.94 -0.67 5.32
C MET A 46 31.26 -1.31 5.77
N LYS A 47 31.42 -2.63 5.56
CA LYS A 47 32.68 -3.33 5.90
C LYS A 47 33.86 -2.85 5.07
N TRP A 48 33.62 -2.36 3.86
CA TRP A 48 34.68 -1.74 3.06
C TRP A 48 35.06 -0.38 3.64
N LEU A 49 34.08 0.47 3.96
CA LEU A 49 34.31 1.79 4.55
C LEU A 49 35.03 1.69 5.89
N GLN A 50 34.60 0.80 6.77
CA GLN A 50 35.29 0.54 8.04
C GLN A 50 36.76 0.13 7.85
N ARG A 51 37.03 -0.69 6.83
CA ARG A 51 38.41 -1.08 6.50
C ARG A 51 39.21 0.11 6.01
N TYR A 52 38.64 0.96 5.17
CA TYR A 52 39.29 2.20 4.73
C TYR A 52 39.57 3.15 5.89
N ASP A 53 38.60 3.35 6.79
CA ASP A 53 38.74 4.21 7.97
C ASP A 53 39.83 3.70 8.94
N SER A 54 40.03 2.38 8.98
CA SER A 54 41.10 1.76 9.77
C SER A 54 42.50 1.87 9.16
N LEU A 55 42.62 2.31 7.90
CA LEU A 55 43.93 2.49 7.26
C LEU A 55 44.67 3.70 7.84
N PRO A 56 46.01 3.66 7.93
CA PRO A 56 46.79 4.84 8.29
C PRO A 56 46.52 6.00 7.32
N LEU A 57 46.55 7.25 7.81
CA LEU A 57 46.27 8.47 7.02
C LEU A 57 47.12 8.58 5.74
N SER A 58 48.33 8.01 5.74
CA SER A 58 49.22 7.96 4.57
C SER A 58 48.65 7.11 3.42
N HIS A 59 47.83 6.11 3.73
CA HIS A 59 47.22 5.18 2.77
C HIS A 59 45.81 5.61 2.35
N GLN A 60 45.23 6.60 3.00
CA GLN A 60 43.89 7.11 2.70
C GLN A 60 43.85 8.12 1.54
N GLN A 61 44.98 8.42 0.88
CA GLN A 61 45.06 9.48 -0.13
C GLN A 61 44.85 8.98 -1.57
N GLY A 62 44.62 9.93 -2.48
CA GLY A 62 44.50 9.68 -3.92
C GLY A 62 43.22 8.94 -4.30
N LYS A 63 43.34 7.97 -5.21
CA LYS A 63 42.22 7.20 -5.78
C LYS A 63 41.39 6.44 -4.73
N LEU A 64 41.99 6.10 -3.59
CA LEU A 64 41.30 5.40 -2.52
C LEU A 64 40.31 6.31 -1.79
N LYS A 65 40.61 7.61 -1.67
CA LYS A 65 39.69 8.62 -1.14
C LYS A 65 38.50 8.84 -2.06
N GLU A 66 38.75 8.95 -3.35
CA GLU A 66 37.70 9.08 -4.36
C GLU A 66 36.73 7.89 -4.29
N GLN A 67 37.26 6.67 -4.20
CA GLN A 67 36.45 5.46 -4.00
C GLN A 67 35.67 5.47 -2.69
N HIS A 68 36.25 6.01 -1.61
CA HIS A 68 35.57 6.14 -0.34
C HIS A 68 34.38 7.12 -0.44
N ASP A 69 34.57 8.27 -1.08
CA ASP A 69 33.53 9.28 -1.24
C ASP A 69 32.41 8.76 -2.17
N GLU A 70 32.76 8.11 -3.28
CA GLU A 70 31.80 7.43 -4.17
C GLU A 70 30.98 6.37 -3.44
N LYS A 71 31.65 5.55 -2.62
CA LYS A 71 30.98 4.50 -1.85
C LYS A 71 30.07 5.05 -0.77
N ASN A 72 30.42 6.16 -0.13
CA ASN A 72 29.53 6.85 0.80
C ASN A 72 28.26 7.36 0.12
N VAL A 73 28.39 7.98 -1.06
CA VAL A 73 27.23 8.41 -1.86
C VAL A 73 26.37 7.20 -2.26
N TYR A 74 26.99 6.10 -2.68
CA TYR A 74 26.27 4.87 -3.02
C TYR A 74 25.56 4.25 -1.81
N LEU A 75 26.19 4.27 -0.63
CA LEU A 75 25.61 3.78 0.62
C LEU A 75 24.36 4.59 1.00
N GLN A 76 24.41 5.91 0.86
CA GLN A 76 23.24 6.77 1.07
C GLN A 76 22.09 6.41 0.13
N LYS A 77 22.38 6.15 -1.16
CA LYS A 77 21.37 5.69 -2.12
C LYS A 77 20.74 4.37 -1.70
N LEU A 78 21.53 3.41 -1.23
CA LEU A 78 21.03 2.12 -0.72
C LEU A 78 20.11 2.31 0.49
N PHE A 79 20.46 3.19 1.43
CA PHE A 79 19.61 3.47 2.60
C PHE A 79 18.30 4.15 2.23
N MET A 80 18.33 5.11 1.30
CA MET A 80 17.12 5.79 0.81
C MET A 80 16.16 4.80 0.14
N GLU A 81 16.68 3.93 -0.74
CA GLU A 81 15.89 2.87 -1.37
C GLU A 81 15.27 1.94 -0.32
N ARG A 82 16.05 1.52 0.70
CA ARG A 82 15.52 0.68 1.78
C ARG A 82 14.41 1.36 2.56
N LYS A 83 14.60 2.64 2.90
CA LYS A 83 13.61 3.44 3.62
C LYS A 83 12.31 3.56 2.81
N GLN A 84 12.42 3.88 1.52
CA GLN A 84 11.29 3.98 0.62
C GLN A 84 10.51 2.66 0.52
N ARG A 85 11.22 1.53 0.45
CA ARG A 85 10.57 0.21 0.46
C ARG A 85 9.83 -0.08 1.77
N MET A 86 10.39 0.29 2.92
CA MET A 86 9.71 0.12 4.21
C MET A 86 8.46 1.01 4.32
N GLU A 87 8.53 2.25 3.83
CA GLU A 87 7.41 3.18 3.82
C GLU A 87 6.26 2.68 2.93
N LEU A 88 6.58 2.11 1.77
CA LEU A 88 5.57 1.46 0.92
C LEU A 88 4.92 0.25 1.59
N VAL A 89 5.67 -0.51 2.39
CA VAL A 89 5.10 -1.62 3.17
C VAL A 89 4.18 -1.11 4.28
N GLN A 90 4.59 -0.06 5.01
CA GLN A 90 3.78 0.53 6.08
C GLN A 90 2.48 1.15 5.55
N THR A 91 2.55 1.87 4.43
CA THR A 91 1.35 2.47 3.82
C THR A 91 0.37 1.41 3.34
N LYS A 92 0.86 0.28 2.79
CA LYS A 92 0.00 -0.87 2.46
C LYS A 92 -0.64 -1.49 3.69
N MET A 93 0.13 -1.76 4.75
CA MET A 93 -0.41 -2.32 6.00
C MET A 93 -1.45 -1.39 6.63
N ARG A 94 -1.22 -0.07 6.59
CA ARG A 94 -2.18 0.92 7.08
C ARG A 94 -3.47 0.92 6.28
N ALA A 95 -3.38 0.91 4.95
CA ALA A 95 -4.56 0.83 4.09
C ALA A 95 -5.35 -0.47 4.30
N GLU A 96 -4.67 -1.60 4.49
CA GLU A 96 -5.30 -2.88 4.83
C GLU A 96 -6.00 -2.84 6.20
N SER A 97 -5.38 -2.21 7.21
CA SER A 97 -6.02 -2.05 8.52
C SER A 97 -7.25 -1.13 8.48
N GLU A 98 -7.18 -0.01 7.75
CA GLU A 98 -8.30 0.93 7.61
C GLU A 98 -9.45 0.28 6.83
N PHE A 99 -9.14 -0.59 5.87
CA PHE A 99 -10.14 -1.38 5.17
C PHE A 99 -10.79 -2.42 6.09
N ALA A 100 -10.00 -3.15 6.88
CA ALA A 100 -10.52 -4.13 7.83
C ALA A 100 -11.44 -3.49 8.88
N ASP A 101 -11.08 -2.31 9.38
CA ASP A 101 -11.91 -1.54 10.32
C ASP A 101 -13.25 -1.11 9.69
N ARG A 102 -13.24 -0.64 8.44
CA ARG A 102 -14.47 -0.30 7.71
C ARG A 102 -15.40 -1.50 7.55
N VAL A 103 -14.85 -2.64 7.14
CA VAL A 103 -15.63 -3.89 6.97
C VAL A 103 -16.22 -4.34 8.30
N ARG A 104 -15.47 -4.21 9.40
CA ARG A 104 -15.97 -4.54 10.74
C ARG A 104 -17.14 -3.66 11.16
N VAL A 105 -17.04 -2.33 10.96
CA VAL A 105 -18.14 -1.40 11.26
C VAL A 105 -19.38 -1.72 10.44
N GLU A 106 -19.24 -2.05 9.15
CA GLU A 106 -20.38 -2.47 8.33
C GLU A 106 -21.02 -3.78 8.83
N GLN A 107 -20.21 -4.75 9.27
CA GLN A 107 -20.73 -5.99 9.85
C GLN A 107 -21.43 -5.75 11.19
N ASP A 108 -20.88 -4.90 12.06
CA ASP A 108 -21.49 -4.56 13.34
C ASP A 108 -22.83 -3.82 13.13
N VAL A 109 -22.91 -2.90 12.15
CA VAL A 109 -24.17 -2.23 11.78
C VAL A 109 -25.18 -3.22 11.21
N LEU A 110 -24.77 -4.15 10.34
CA LEU A 110 -25.65 -5.19 9.81
C LEU A 110 -26.14 -6.15 10.91
N ALA A 111 -25.31 -6.47 11.89
CA ALA A 111 -25.69 -7.28 13.04
C ALA A 111 -26.65 -6.52 13.97
N GLU A 112 -26.41 -5.23 14.22
CA GLU A 112 -27.31 -4.39 15.01
C GLU A 112 -28.67 -4.21 14.31
N MET A 113 -28.68 -4.07 12.98
CA MET A 113 -29.92 -4.05 12.18
C MET A 113 -30.63 -5.41 12.14
N ALA A 114 -29.92 -6.52 12.32
CA ALA A 114 -30.52 -7.86 12.39
C ALA A 114 -31.25 -8.11 13.73
N ASP A 115 -30.90 -7.39 14.80
CA ASP A 115 -31.56 -7.41 16.11
C ASP A 115 -32.74 -6.43 16.24
N VAL A 116 -32.99 -5.60 15.21
CA VAL A 116 -34.18 -4.76 15.18
C VAL A 116 -35.37 -5.60 14.73
N GLU A 117 -36.09 -6.18 15.69
CA GLU A 117 -37.34 -6.87 15.42
C GLU A 117 -38.29 -5.93 14.63
N PRO A 118 -38.78 -6.33 13.45
CA PRO A 118 -39.68 -5.51 12.64
C PRO A 118 -40.95 -5.13 13.40
N GLU A 119 -41.34 -5.94 14.38
CA GLU A 119 -42.48 -5.69 15.27
C GLU A 119 -42.30 -4.43 16.14
N ARG A 120 -41.07 -4.14 16.58
CA ARG A 120 -40.76 -2.93 17.37
C ARG A 120 -40.87 -1.66 16.52
N ILE A 121 -40.40 -1.72 15.28
CA ILE A 121 -40.55 -0.63 14.30
C ILE A 121 -42.03 -0.37 14.02
N ILE A 122 -42.83 -1.44 13.79
CA ILE A 122 -44.27 -1.33 13.52
C ILE A 122 -45.02 -0.75 14.73
N SER A 123 -44.68 -1.18 15.95
CA SER A 123 -45.28 -0.63 17.18
C SER A 123 -45.00 0.86 17.36
N ARG A 124 -43.77 1.30 17.07
CA ARG A 124 -43.36 2.70 17.18
C ARG A 124 -43.99 3.59 16.12
N ILE A 125 -44.17 3.07 14.91
CA ILE A 125 -44.91 3.76 13.84
C ILE A 125 -46.38 3.94 14.25
N ASN A 126 -47.01 2.92 14.84
CA ASN A 126 -48.40 3.01 15.30
C ASN A 126 -48.58 3.99 16.47
N GLU A 127 -47.63 4.04 17.41
CA GLU A 127 -47.60 5.06 18.47
C GLU A 127 -47.50 6.48 17.88
N LEU A 128 -46.56 6.71 16.97
CA LEU A 128 -46.37 8.02 16.34
C LEU A 128 -47.57 8.45 15.48
N VAL A 129 -48.30 7.50 14.89
CA VAL A 129 -49.57 7.76 14.19
C VAL A 129 -50.71 8.08 15.17
N SER A 130 -50.66 7.54 16.39
CA SER A 130 -51.64 7.82 17.46
C SER A 130 -51.37 9.14 18.22
N GLU A 131 -50.12 9.60 18.25
CA GLU A 131 -49.70 10.89 18.84
C GLU A 131 -49.83 12.08 17.86
N GLY A 132 -50.37 11.88 16.66
CA GLY A 132 -50.55 12.91 15.64
C GLY A 132 -51.44 14.07 16.11
N THR A 133 -50.85 15.26 16.22
CA THR A 133 -51.54 16.53 16.50
C THR A 133 -52.37 17.01 15.29
N PRO A 134 -53.30 17.99 15.45
CA PRO A 134 -54.23 18.46 14.40
C PRO A 134 -53.58 18.98 13.09
N GLN A 135 -52.25 19.05 13.02
CA GLN A 135 -51.50 19.44 11.83
C GLN A 135 -51.49 18.34 10.74
N ASP A 136 -51.86 17.10 11.08
CA ASP A 136 -51.90 15.97 10.14
C ASP A 136 -53.17 15.93 9.27
N GLU A 137 -54.27 16.52 9.71
CA GLU A 137 -55.52 16.51 8.95
C GLU A 137 -55.44 17.43 7.71
N ALA A 138 -54.78 18.58 7.87
CA ALA A 138 -54.50 19.50 6.75
C ALA A 138 -53.51 18.90 5.74
N LYS A 139 -52.49 18.15 6.19
CA LYS A 139 -51.55 17.45 5.31
C LYS A 139 -52.19 16.26 4.60
N ARG A 140 -53.06 15.50 5.29
CA ARG A 140 -53.84 14.42 4.68
C ARG A 140 -54.81 14.94 3.62
N LYS A 141 -55.49 16.06 3.88
CA LYS A 141 -56.40 16.70 2.92
C LYS A 141 -55.66 17.28 1.70
N ALA A 142 -54.51 17.93 1.92
CA ALA A 142 -53.66 18.42 0.85
C ALA A 142 -53.10 17.28 -0.02
N LEU A 143 -52.71 16.16 0.60
CA LEU A 143 -52.24 14.97 -0.12
C LEU A 143 -53.37 14.33 -0.94
N SER A 144 -54.58 14.18 -0.38
CA SER A 144 -55.73 13.65 -1.13
C SER A 144 -56.13 14.53 -2.31
N GLU A 145 -56.10 15.86 -2.14
CA GLU A 145 -56.39 16.80 -3.24
C GLU A 145 -55.32 16.77 -4.33
N SER A 146 -54.05 16.56 -3.96
CA SER A 146 -52.96 16.44 -4.93
C SER A 146 -53.07 15.14 -5.74
N GLN A 147 -53.46 14.03 -5.10
CA GLN A 147 -53.66 12.74 -5.77
C GLN A 147 -54.87 12.76 -6.69
N ALA A 148 -55.97 13.40 -6.29
CA ALA A 148 -57.14 13.58 -7.15
C ALA A 148 -56.80 14.37 -8.43
N ARG A 149 -56.05 15.47 -8.31
CA ARG A 149 -55.60 16.29 -9.46
C ARG A 149 -54.65 15.56 -10.42
N VAL A 150 -53.85 14.63 -9.91
CA VAL A 150 -52.98 13.80 -10.75
C VAL A 150 -53.80 12.76 -11.49
N LYS A 151 -54.77 12.12 -10.83
CA LYS A 151 -55.65 11.13 -11.43
C LYS A 151 -56.51 11.73 -12.56
N GLU A 152 -57.10 12.90 -12.31
CA GLU A 152 -57.89 13.64 -13.30
C GLU A 152 -57.06 13.99 -14.56
N ARG A 153 -55.81 14.45 -14.39
CA ARG A 153 -54.90 14.71 -15.51
C ARG A 153 -54.51 13.47 -16.31
N ILE A 154 -54.45 12.31 -15.66
CA ILE A 154 -54.17 11.03 -16.34
C ILE A 154 -55.41 10.60 -17.14
N GLU A 155 -56.60 10.72 -16.57
CA GLU A 155 -57.86 10.37 -17.23
C GLU A 155 -58.16 11.30 -18.43
N GLU A 156 -57.91 12.61 -18.33
CA GLU A 156 -58.00 13.53 -19.48
C GLU A 156 -57.05 13.14 -20.63
N ARG A 157 -55.80 12.77 -20.32
CA ARG A 157 -54.83 12.34 -21.34
C ARG A 157 -55.23 11.04 -22.01
N ILE A 158 -55.83 10.11 -21.27
CA ILE A 158 -56.33 8.84 -21.81
C ILE A 158 -57.56 9.06 -22.68
N SER A 159 -58.45 10.01 -22.33
CA SER A 159 -59.65 10.34 -23.12
C SER A 159 -59.37 11.20 -24.36
N SER A 160 -58.19 11.83 -24.46
CA SER A 160 -57.76 12.62 -25.63
C SER A 160 -56.98 11.83 -26.68
N LEU A 161 -56.74 10.54 -26.44
CA LEU A 161 -56.16 9.57 -27.37
C LEU A 161 -57.27 8.77 -28.06
#